data_AF-A0A7E5WLA6-F1
#
_entry.id   AF-A0A7E5WLA6-F1
#
_cell.length_a   1.000
_cell.length_b   1.000
_cell.length_c   1.000
_cell.angle_alpha   90.00
_cell.angle_beta   90.00
_cell.angle_gamma   90.00
#
_symmetry.space_group_name_H-M   'P 1'
#
loop_
_entity.id
_entity.type
_entity.pdbx_description
1 polymer ?
#
loop_
_entity_poly.entity_id
_entity_poly.type
_entity_poly.pdbx_seq_one_letter_code
_entity_poly.pdbx_strand_id
1 'polypeptide(L)'
;MQALVFLSLVCVVVGMHVRVGPQMTDAQLEQTLADRPTMQRHIKCALGDGPCDALGRRLRTLAPLVIRGTCPQCSIEETRQIRRTLAFVQRNYPWDWAKIIKYAIVLSCVVVACFAQAQRPAVSDTALDDALQDKRFIQRQLKCALGEAPCDPIGKRLKTLAPLVLRGACPQCTPQETKQIQRTLSYVQRNFPQQWAKIVRQYAG
;
A
#
# COMPACT_ATOMS: atom_id res chain seq x y z
N MET A 1 -12.46 -17.57 5.97
CA MET A 1 -12.35 -16.14 6.40
C MET A 1 -10.92 -15.74 6.82
N GLN A 2 -9.87 -16.52 6.53
CA GLN A 2 -8.47 -16.20 6.88
C GLN A 2 -7.67 -15.51 5.75
N ALA A 3 -8.18 -15.47 4.52
CA ALA A 3 -7.46 -14.90 3.38
C ALA A 3 -7.46 -13.36 3.31
N LEU A 4 -8.41 -12.70 3.99
CA LEU A 4 -8.55 -11.24 3.93
C LEU A 4 -7.61 -10.49 4.88
N VAL A 5 -7.08 -11.15 5.92
CA VAL A 5 -6.20 -10.51 6.91
C VAL A 5 -4.77 -10.37 6.41
N PHE A 6 -4.35 -11.18 5.42
CA PHE A 6 -3.00 -11.05 4.83
C PHE A 6 -2.86 -9.87 3.86
N LEU A 7 -3.97 -9.34 3.34
CA LEU A 7 -3.94 -8.21 2.39
C LEU A 7 -3.61 -6.86 3.05
N SER A 8 -3.73 -6.74 4.38
CA SER A 8 -3.43 -5.49 5.08
C SER A 8 -1.94 -5.29 5.41
N LEU A 9 -1.07 -6.26 5.13
CA LEU A 9 0.32 -6.26 5.62
C LEU A 9 1.40 -5.93 4.56
N VAL A 10 1.03 -5.61 3.32
CA VAL A 10 2.00 -5.24 2.29
C VAL A 10 1.94 -3.75 1.98
N CYS A 11 2.11 -2.93 3.02
CA CYS A 11 2.69 -1.59 2.88
C CYS A 11 4.18 -1.66 3.25
N VAL A 12 4.91 -2.57 2.60
CA VAL A 12 6.38 -2.53 2.68
C VAL A 12 6.83 -1.42 1.76
N VAL A 13 7.12 -0.25 2.33
CA VAL A 13 8.02 0.72 1.71
C VAL A 13 9.37 0.00 1.61
N VAL A 14 9.65 -0.59 0.45
CA VAL A 14 10.97 -1.17 0.19
C VAL A 14 11.93 0.01 0.09
N GLY A 15 12.66 0.26 1.18
CA GLY A 15 13.80 1.16 1.18
C GLY A 15 14.77 0.74 0.09
N MET A 16 15.14 1.68 -0.78
CA MET A 16 16.11 1.48 -1.85
C MET A 16 17.52 1.34 -1.26
N HIS A 17 17.84 0.16 -0.75
CA HIS A 17 19.24 -0.22 -0.55
C HIS A 17 19.82 -0.65 -1.91
N VAL A 18 20.67 0.20 -2.47
CA VAL A 18 21.50 -0.13 -3.64
C VAL A 18 22.45 -1.25 -3.24
N ARG A 19 22.08 -2.49 -3.52
CA ARG A 19 23.01 -3.63 -3.45
C ARG A 19 23.68 -3.77 -4.80
N VAL A 20 25.01 -3.68 -4.81
CA VAL A 20 25.82 -4.10 -5.96
C VAL A 20 25.57 -5.60 -6.17
N GLY A 21 25.04 -5.97 -7.32
CA GLY A 21 24.77 -7.36 -7.68
C GLY A 21 26.06 -8.13 -7.99
N PRO A 22 26.04 -9.47 -7.93
CA PRO A 22 27.16 -10.29 -8.40
C PRO A 22 27.40 -10.02 -9.90
N GLN A 23 28.65 -9.77 -10.27
CA GLN A 23 29.06 -9.60 -11.67
C GLN A 23 29.18 -10.99 -12.31
N MET A 24 28.36 -11.26 -13.33
CA MET A 24 28.36 -12.50 -14.10
C MET A 24 28.85 -12.22 -15.52
N THR A 25 29.66 -13.12 -16.08
CA THR A 25 30.10 -13.03 -17.48
C THR A 25 29.01 -13.53 -18.43
N ASP A 26 29.05 -13.10 -19.69
CA ASP A 26 28.09 -13.58 -20.70
C ASP A 26 28.12 -15.11 -20.88
N ALA A 27 29.29 -15.74 -20.76
CA ALA A 27 29.40 -17.20 -20.83
C ALA A 27 28.68 -17.90 -19.67
N GLN A 28 28.81 -17.36 -18.45
CA GLN A 28 28.10 -17.88 -17.27
C GLN A 28 26.58 -17.67 -17.38
N LEU A 29 26.15 -16.57 -18.00
CA LEU A 29 24.74 -16.33 -18.29
C LEU A 29 24.20 -17.39 -19.25
N GLU A 30 24.87 -17.62 -20.39
CA GLU A 30 24.43 -18.62 -21.38
C GLU A 30 24.37 -20.03 -20.76
N GLN A 31 25.36 -20.41 -19.94
CA GLN A 31 25.33 -21.66 -19.20
C GLN A 31 24.11 -21.77 -18.27
N THR A 32 23.78 -20.68 -17.58
CA THR A 32 22.62 -20.62 -16.67
C THR A 32 21.30 -20.71 -17.44
N LEU A 33 21.19 -20.03 -18.59
CA LEU A 33 20.00 -20.09 -19.45
C LEU A 33 19.79 -21.50 -20.03
N ALA A 34 20.89 -22.20 -20.36
CA ALA A 34 20.84 -23.58 -20.84
C ALA A 34 20.46 -24.60 -19.75
N ASP A 35 20.71 -24.29 -18.48
CA ASP A 35 20.35 -25.15 -17.35
C ASP A 35 18.85 -25.06 -17.02
N ARG A 36 18.08 -25.97 -17.64
CA ARG A 36 16.61 -26.06 -17.49
C ARG A 36 16.15 -26.17 -16.01
N PRO A 37 16.69 -27.07 -15.17
CA PRO A 37 16.40 -27.09 -13.73
C PRO A 37 16.58 -25.73 -13.05
N THR A 38 17.67 -25.02 -13.32
CA THR A 38 17.94 -23.70 -12.74
C THR A 38 16.94 -22.66 -13.22
N MET A 39 16.66 -22.63 -14.53
CA MET A 39 15.65 -21.72 -15.10
C MET A 39 14.26 -21.98 -14.54
N GLN A 40 13.85 -23.24 -14.37
CA GLN A 40 12.57 -23.59 -13.75
C GLN A 40 12.49 -23.12 -12.29
N ARG A 41 13.57 -23.23 -11.51
CA ARG A 41 13.63 -22.66 -10.15
C ARG A 41 13.47 -21.15 -10.16
N HIS A 42 14.13 -20.46 -11.08
CA HIS A 42 14.06 -19.00 -11.21
C HIS A 42 12.66 -18.53 -11.65
N ILE A 43 12.01 -19.27 -12.56
CA ILE A 43 10.63 -19.01 -12.98
C ILE A 43 9.66 -19.20 -11.81
N LYS A 44 9.77 -20.30 -11.03
CA LYS A 44 8.96 -20.50 -9.82
C LYS A 44 9.19 -19.38 -8.80
N CYS A 45 10.44 -18.98 -8.58
CA CYS A 45 10.77 -17.83 -7.74
C CYS A 45 10.06 -16.55 -8.22
N ALA A 46 10.03 -16.26 -9.53
CA ALA A 46 9.36 -15.09 -10.09
C ALA A 46 7.84 -15.10 -9.83
N LEU A 47 7.22 -16.27 -9.91
CA LEU A 47 5.79 -16.49 -9.62
C LEU A 47 5.47 -16.52 -8.11
N GLY A 48 6.47 -16.70 -7.25
CA GLY A 48 6.27 -16.89 -5.81
C GLY A 48 6.00 -18.34 -5.40
N ASP A 49 6.15 -19.29 -6.32
CA ASP A 49 5.85 -20.73 -6.14
C ASP A 49 7.07 -21.54 -5.68
N GLY A 50 8.02 -20.91 -4.99
CA GLY A 50 9.23 -21.60 -4.55
C GLY A 50 10.30 -20.69 -3.96
N PRO A 51 11.40 -21.28 -3.45
CA PRO A 51 12.51 -20.53 -2.90
C PRO A 51 13.22 -19.73 -4.01
N CYS A 52 13.73 -18.57 -3.63
CA CYS A 52 14.58 -17.75 -4.47
C CYS A 52 16.01 -17.80 -3.94
N ASP A 53 16.99 -18.08 -4.79
CA ASP A 53 18.40 -17.87 -4.48
C ASP A 53 18.79 -16.38 -4.66
N ALA A 54 20.08 -16.05 -4.53
CA ALA A 54 20.54 -14.66 -4.63
C ALA A 54 20.27 -14.05 -6.02
N LEU A 55 20.52 -14.82 -7.08
CA LEU A 55 20.30 -14.40 -8.47
C LEU A 55 18.81 -14.23 -8.75
N GLY A 56 17.99 -15.21 -8.39
CA GLY A 56 16.54 -15.18 -8.55
C GLY A 56 15.89 -14.01 -7.82
N ARG A 57 16.33 -13.67 -6.59
CA ARG A 57 15.85 -12.47 -5.88
C ARG A 57 16.24 -11.17 -6.60
N ARG A 58 17.48 -11.07 -7.08
CA ARG A 58 17.98 -9.92 -7.83
C ARG A 58 17.18 -9.74 -9.13
N LEU A 59 17.01 -10.82 -9.90
CA LEU A 59 16.25 -10.83 -11.15
C LEU A 59 14.77 -10.48 -10.90
N ARG A 60 14.12 -11.09 -9.91
CA ARG A 60 12.71 -10.81 -9.55
C ARG A 60 12.49 -9.33 -9.20
N THR A 61 13.48 -8.69 -8.57
CA THR A 61 13.42 -7.27 -8.17
C THR A 61 13.67 -6.33 -9.34
N LEU A 62 14.66 -6.64 -10.19
CA LEU A 62 15.11 -5.73 -11.26
C LEU A 62 14.37 -5.90 -12.58
N ALA A 63 13.88 -7.10 -12.90
CA ALA A 63 13.19 -7.35 -14.17
C ALA A 63 12.03 -6.38 -14.43
N PRO A 64 11.15 -6.04 -13.46
CA PRO A 64 10.10 -5.05 -13.67
C PRO A 64 10.63 -3.64 -14.02
N LEU A 65 11.78 -3.25 -13.47
CA LEU A 65 12.43 -1.97 -13.76
C LEU A 65 12.98 -1.96 -15.19
N VAL A 66 13.68 -3.03 -15.57
CA VAL A 66 14.23 -3.17 -16.93
C VAL A 66 13.14 -3.22 -18.00
N ILE A 67 12.01 -3.89 -17.74
CA ILE A 67 10.83 -3.92 -18.64
C ILE A 67 10.24 -2.53 -18.83
N ARG A 68 10.22 -1.69 -17.78
CA ARG A 68 9.75 -0.30 -17.84
C ARG A 68 10.73 0.65 -18.53
N GLY A 69 11.92 0.17 -18.91
CA GLY A 69 12.93 0.94 -19.61
C GLY A 69 13.89 1.72 -18.71
N THR A 70 13.69 1.71 -17.38
CA THR A 70 14.55 2.43 -16.43
C THR A 70 14.95 1.54 -15.26
N CYS A 71 16.26 1.34 -15.08
CA CYS A 71 16.81 0.68 -13.90
C CYS A 71 17.99 1.49 -13.33
N PRO A 72 17.75 2.40 -12.38
CA PRO A 72 18.81 3.24 -11.80
C PRO A 72 19.80 2.44 -10.95
N GLN A 73 19.46 1.20 -10.58
CA GLN A 73 20.28 0.32 -9.75
C GLN A 73 21.04 -0.76 -10.54
N CYS A 74 20.95 -0.72 -11.87
CA CYS A 74 21.57 -1.69 -12.76
C CYS A 74 22.82 -1.09 -13.43
N SER A 75 23.85 -1.91 -13.66
CA SER A 75 24.88 -1.58 -14.64
C SER A 75 24.35 -1.73 -16.08
N ILE A 76 25.08 -1.19 -17.06
CA ILE A 76 24.73 -1.38 -18.49
C ILE A 76 24.75 -2.87 -18.84
N GLU A 77 25.74 -3.61 -18.34
CA GLU A 77 25.85 -5.05 -18.56
C GLU A 77 24.70 -5.81 -17.90
N GLU A 78 24.40 -5.54 -16.63
CA GLU A 78 23.29 -6.19 -15.90
C GLU A 78 21.96 -5.94 -16.60
N THR A 79 21.74 -4.72 -17.11
CA THR A 79 20.53 -4.39 -17.88
C THR A 79 20.45 -5.21 -19.17
N ARG A 80 21.56 -5.35 -19.91
CA ARG A 80 21.63 -6.16 -21.13
C ARG A 80 21.36 -7.64 -20.83
N GLN A 81 22.00 -8.17 -19.80
CA GLN A 81 21.86 -9.56 -19.38
C GLN A 81 20.43 -9.87 -18.94
N ILE A 82 19.80 -8.98 -18.14
CA ILE A 82 18.38 -9.13 -17.77
C ILE A 82 17.49 -9.12 -19.02
N ARG A 83 17.71 -8.22 -19.99
CA ARG A 83 16.94 -8.22 -21.25
C ARG A 83 17.10 -9.52 -22.02
N ARG A 84 18.31 -10.09 -22.10
CA ARG A 84 18.56 -11.40 -22.73
C ARG A 84 17.82 -12.51 -22.00
N THR A 85 17.87 -12.55 -20.66
CA THR A 85 17.12 -13.51 -19.85
C THR A 85 15.62 -13.40 -20.07
N LEU A 86 15.06 -12.19 -20.11
CA LEU A 86 13.63 -11.97 -20.37
C LEU A 86 13.23 -12.47 -21.77
N ALA A 87 14.01 -12.15 -22.80
CA ALA A 87 13.79 -12.62 -24.15
C ALA A 87 13.90 -14.16 -24.25
N PHE A 88 14.87 -14.76 -23.56
CA PHE A 88 15.04 -16.21 -23.49
C PHE A 88 13.83 -16.90 -22.84
N VAL A 89 13.34 -16.37 -21.71
CA VAL A 89 12.15 -16.90 -21.02
C VAL A 89 10.91 -16.76 -21.90
N GLN A 90 10.71 -15.61 -22.53
CA GLN A 90 9.60 -15.37 -23.45
C GLN A 90 9.59 -16.37 -24.61
N ARG A 91 10.77 -16.71 -25.15
CA ARG A 91 10.91 -17.62 -26.29
C ARG A 91 10.80 -19.10 -25.92
N ASN A 92 11.40 -19.52 -24.81
CA ASN A 92 11.53 -20.94 -24.44
C ASN A 92 10.49 -21.42 -23.40
N TYR A 93 9.86 -20.50 -22.66
CA TYR A 93 8.87 -20.81 -21.61
C TYR A 93 7.60 -19.95 -21.75
N PRO A 94 6.89 -20.01 -22.89
CA PRO A 94 5.80 -19.08 -23.21
C PRO A 94 4.63 -19.15 -22.22
N TRP A 95 4.31 -20.34 -21.71
CA TRP A 95 3.23 -20.55 -20.75
C TRP A 95 3.54 -19.92 -19.39
N ASP A 96 4.76 -20.09 -18.90
CA ASP A 96 5.17 -19.48 -17.64
C ASP A 96 5.35 -17.97 -17.78
N TRP A 97 5.84 -17.50 -18.93
CA TRP A 97 5.88 -16.08 -19.26
C TRP A 97 4.48 -15.44 -19.18
N ALA A 98 3.46 -16.08 -19.78
CA ALA A 98 2.09 -15.61 -19.70
C ALA A 98 1.57 -15.53 -18.25
N LYS A 99 1.91 -16.52 -17.40
CA LYS A 99 1.59 -16.47 -15.96
C LYS A 99 2.28 -15.30 -15.27
N ILE A 100 3.57 -15.06 -15.55
CA ILE A 100 4.34 -13.95 -14.95
C ILE A 100 3.69 -12.61 -15.31
N ILE A 101 3.35 -12.41 -16.59
CA ILE A 101 2.68 -11.17 -17.03
C ILE A 101 1.30 -11.02 -16.39
N LYS A 102 0.49 -12.08 -16.36
CA LYS A 102 -0.82 -12.05 -15.69
C LYS A 102 -0.68 -11.70 -14.20
N TYR A 103 0.24 -12.34 -13.50
CA TYR A 103 0.51 -12.08 -12.09
C TYR A 103 0.96 -10.63 -11.87
N ALA A 104 1.86 -10.11 -12.71
CA ALA A 104 2.32 -8.72 -12.65
C ALA A 104 1.17 -7.72 -12.87
N ILE A 105 0.28 -7.98 -13.83
CA ILE A 105 -0.91 -7.14 -14.09
C ILE A 105 -1.84 -7.15 -12.89
N VAL A 106 -2.22 -8.32 -12.38
CA VAL A 106 -3.10 -8.43 -11.20
C VAL A 106 -2.48 -7.73 -9.99
N LEU A 107 -1.19 -7.96 -9.72
CA LEU A 107 -0.49 -7.29 -8.63
C LEU A 107 -0.52 -5.76 -8.80
N SER A 108 -0.31 -5.26 -10.02
CA SER A 108 -0.38 -3.82 -10.29
C SER A 108 -1.79 -3.25 -10.07
N CYS A 109 -2.84 -3.96 -10.49
CA CYS A 109 -4.23 -3.54 -10.28
C CYS A 109 -4.59 -3.50 -8.78
N VAL A 110 -4.15 -4.50 -8.02
CA VAL A 110 -4.35 -4.54 -6.56
C VAL A 110 -3.65 -3.35 -5.89
N VAL A 111 -2.41 -3.06 -6.27
CA VAL A 111 -1.65 -1.91 -5.75
C VAL A 111 -2.38 -0.59 -6.08
N VAL A 112 -2.83 -0.39 -7.32
CA VAL A 112 -3.59 0.81 -7.71
C VAL A 112 -4.90 0.94 -6.94
N ALA A 113 -5.63 -0.16 -6.73
CA ALA A 113 -6.86 -0.16 -5.93
C ALA A 113 -6.60 0.23 -4.47
N CYS A 114 -5.47 -0.21 -3.89
CA CYS A 114 -5.05 0.22 -2.55
C CYS A 114 -4.72 1.73 -2.49
N PHE A 115 -4.06 2.27 -3.51
CA PHE A 115 -3.79 3.71 -3.58
C PHE A 115 -5.07 4.54 -3.72
N ALA A 116 -6.08 4.05 -4.45
CA ALA A 116 -7.36 4.73 -4.58
C ALA A 116 -8.10 4.91 -3.23
N GLN A 117 -7.90 4.00 -2.27
CA GLN A 117 -8.46 4.16 -0.91
C GLN A 117 -7.72 5.22 -0.07
N ALA A 118 -6.53 5.65 -0.48
CA ALA A 118 -5.73 6.65 0.23
C ALA A 118 -6.08 8.10 -0.14
N GLN A 119 -6.69 8.36 -1.30
CA GLN A 119 -7.11 9.70 -1.71
C GLN A 119 -8.45 10.08 -1.07
N ARG A 120 -8.39 10.62 0.15
CA ARG A 120 -9.52 11.32 0.77
C ARG A 120 -9.58 12.74 0.20
N PRO A 121 -10.75 13.26 -0.19
CA PRO A 121 -10.87 14.65 -0.60
C PRO A 121 -10.44 15.55 0.56
N ALA A 122 -9.61 16.56 0.26
CA ALA A 122 -9.17 17.53 1.26
C ALA A 122 -10.37 18.38 1.72
N VAL A 123 -10.45 18.63 3.03
CA VAL A 123 -11.47 19.51 3.62
C VAL A 123 -10.84 20.88 3.79
N SER A 124 -11.42 21.93 3.19
CA SER A 124 -10.96 23.31 3.43
C SER A 124 -11.30 23.76 4.85
N ASP A 125 -10.56 24.73 5.37
CA ASP A 125 -10.86 25.28 6.70
C ASP A 125 -12.24 25.96 6.75
N THR A 126 -12.69 26.57 5.65
CA THR A 126 -14.03 27.15 5.53
C THR A 126 -15.13 26.09 5.64
N ALA A 127 -15.00 24.98 4.90
CA ALA A 127 -15.97 23.89 4.94
C ALA A 127 -16.01 23.22 6.32
N LEU A 128 -14.87 23.15 7.02
CA LEU A 128 -14.83 22.70 8.40
C LEU A 128 -15.60 23.65 9.32
N ASP A 129 -15.39 24.96 9.19
CA ASP A 129 -16.06 25.96 10.03
C ASP A 129 -17.57 25.99 9.78
N ASP A 130 -18.01 25.89 8.53
CA ASP A 130 -19.43 25.78 8.17
C ASP A 130 -20.07 24.54 8.81
N ALA A 131 -19.37 23.40 8.75
CA ALA A 131 -19.84 22.16 9.37
C ALA A 131 -19.88 22.23 10.90
N LEU A 132 -18.91 22.89 11.55
CA LEU A 132 -18.91 23.10 13.01
C LEU A 132 -20.04 24.04 13.44
N GLN A 133 -20.37 25.04 12.64
CA GLN A 133 -21.43 26.00 12.94
C GLN A 133 -22.85 25.45 12.67
N ASP A 134 -22.99 24.44 11.81
CA ASP A 134 -24.26 23.74 11.62
C ASP A 134 -24.58 22.84 12.83
N LYS A 135 -25.37 23.39 13.76
CA LYS A 135 -25.85 22.68 14.96
C LYS A 135 -26.58 21.38 14.63
N ARG A 136 -27.36 21.35 13.55
CA ARG A 136 -28.11 20.15 13.15
C ARG A 136 -27.17 19.08 12.63
N PHE A 137 -26.15 19.46 11.87
CA PHE A 137 -25.10 18.55 11.42
C PHE A 137 -24.35 17.97 12.62
N ILE A 138 -23.80 18.81 13.51
CA ILE A 138 -23.00 18.33 14.65
C ILE A 138 -23.82 17.44 15.58
N GLN A 139 -25.06 17.79 15.90
CA GLN A 139 -25.91 16.93 16.73
C GLN A 139 -26.15 15.56 16.10
N ARG A 140 -26.32 15.49 14.78
CA ARG A 140 -26.48 14.22 14.05
C ARG A 140 -25.21 13.37 14.14
N GLN A 141 -24.04 13.99 13.95
CA GLN A 141 -22.76 13.27 14.06
C GLN A 141 -22.49 12.77 15.49
N LEU A 142 -22.81 13.58 16.50
CA LEU A 142 -22.70 13.18 17.92
C LEU A 142 -23.63 12.00 18.24
N LYS A 143 -24.90 12.04 17.79
CA LYS A 143 -25.83 10.92 17.97
C LYS A 143 -25.33 9.65 17.28
N CYS A 144 -24.80 9.76 16.05
CA CYS A 144 -24.18 8.63 15.35
C CYS A 144 -22.98 8.05 16.14
N ALA A 145 -22.10 8.92 16.65
CA ALA A 145 -20.95 8.52 17.46
C ALA A 145 -21.40 7.77 18.73
N LEU A 146 -22.49 8.20 19.36
CA LEU A 146 -23.06 7.55 20.55
C LEU A 146 -23.93 6.32 20.24
N GLY A 147 -24.20 6.03 18.97
CA GLY A 147 -25.11 4.95 18.58
C GLY A 147 -26.60 5.28 18.78
N GLU A 148 -26.93 6.55 19.01
CA GLU A 148 -28.30 7.06 19.21
C GLU A 148 -29.01 7.34 17.88
N ALA A 149 -28.30 7.33 16.74
CA ALA A 149 -28.85 7.55 15.40
C ALA A 149 -28.02 6.81 14.33
N PRO A 150 -28.58 6.52 13.14
CA PRO A 150 -27.81 5.97 12.03
C PRO A 150 -26.73 6.96 11.56
N CYS A 151 -25.60 6.39 11.14
CA CYS A 151 -24.47 7.16 10.65
C CYS A 151 -24.53 7.35 9.13
N ASP A 152 -24.28 8.57 8.67
CA ASP A 152 -23.96 8.87 7.28
C ASP A 152 -22.49 8.48 6.97
N PRO A 153 -22.01 8.60 5.71
CA PRO A 153 -20.63 8.24 5.38
C PRO A 153 -19.57 9.01 6.20
N ILE A 154 -19.84 10.27 6.57
CA ILE A 154 -18.93 11.09 7.36
C ILE A 154 -18.88 10.57 8.80
N GLY A 155 -20.04 10.40 9.43
CA GLY A 155 -20.17 9.89 10.80
C GLY A 155 -19.59 8.49 10.96
N LYS A 156 -19.77 7.59 9.98
CA LYS A 156 -19.13 6.27 9.98
C LYS A 156 -17.60 6.39 10.02
N ARG A 157 -17.04 7.28 9.20
CA ARG A 157 -15.59 7.51 9.17
C ARG A 157 -15.08 8.09 10.48
N LEU A 158 -15.75 9.11 11.02
CA LEU A 158 -15.38 9.72 12.31
C LEU A 158 -15.43 8.69 13.44
N LYS A 159 -16.50 7.88 13.48
CA LYS A 159 -16.69 6.81 14.48
C LYS A 159 -15.58 5.77 14.44
N THR A 160 -15.13 5.35 13.25
CA THR A 160 -14.02 4.41 13.09
C THR A 160 -12.69 4.99 13.58
N LEU A 161 -12.46 6.30 13.40
CA LEU A 161 -11.21 6.96 13.77
C LEU A 161 -11.17 7.42 15.23
N ALA A 162 -12.33 7.56 15.88
CA ALA A 162 -12.45 8.11 17.24
C ALA A 162 -11.51 7.44 18.28
N PRO A 163 -11.39 6.10 18.36
CA PRO A 163 -10.50 5.47 19.36
C PRO A 163 -9.02 5.86 19.19
N LEU A 164 -8.55 5.95 17.94
CA LEU A 164 -7.16 6.30 17.64
C LEU A 164 -6.89 7.76 18.00
N VAL A 165 -7.77 8.64 17.50
CA VAL A 165 -7.66 10.09 17.70
C VAL A 165 -7.71 10.47 19.19
N LEU A 166 -8.60 9.85 19.96
CA LEU A 166 -8.72 10.12 21.40
C LEU A 166 -7.53 9.63 22.22
N ARG A 167 -6.80 8.61 21.73
CA ARG A 167 -5.52 8.17 22.31
C ARG A 167 -4.32 8.99 21.83
N GLY A 168 -4.55 10.04 21.05
CA GLY A 168 -3.51 10.92 20.53
C GLY A 168 -2.78 10.40 19.29
N ALA A 169 -3.31 9.36 18.62
CA ALA A 169 -2.68 8.77 17.45
C ALA A 169 -3.53 8.96 16.19
N CYS A 170 -2.94 9.48 15.12
CA CYS A 170 -3.48 9.33 13.77
C CYS A 170 -2.34 9.10 12.75
N PRO A 171 -1.90 7.84 12.57
CA PRO A 171 -0.76 7.53 11.70
C PRO A 171 -1.03 7.80 10.22
N GLN A 172 -2.29 7.99 9.84
CA GLN A 172 -2.72 8.25 8.46
C GLN A 172 -3.23 9.67 8.23
N CYS A 173 -3.03 10.59 9.19
CA CYS A 173 -3.47 11.98 9.05
C CYS A 173 -2.34 12.85 8.50
N THR A 174 -2.68 13.77 7.62
CA THR A 174 -1.82 14.89 7.22
C THR A 174 -1.68 15.91 8.36
N PRO A 175 -0.68 16.82 8.31
CA PRO A 175 -0.57 17.91 9.28
C PRO A 175 -1.83 18.79 9.34
N GLN A 176 -2.46 19.04 8.18
CA GLN A 176 -3.72 19.79 8.10
C GLN A 176 -4.86 19.05 8.78
N GLU A 177 -5.07 17.76 8.47
CA GLU A 177 -6.11 16.94 9.11
C GLU A 177 -5.91 16.88 10.62
N THR A 178 -4.66 16.79 11.09
CA THR A 178 -4.35 16.78 12.52
C THR A 178 -4.80 18.07 13.22
N LYS A 179 -4.51 19.24 12.61
CA LYS A 179 -4.97 20.55 13.11
C LYS A 179 -6.51 20.64 13.10
N GLN A 180 -7.15 20.16 12.04
CA GLN A 180 -8.60 20.16 11.89
C GLN A 180 -9.27 19.27 12.94
N ILE A 181 -8.73 18.07 13.19
CA ILE A 181 -9.19 17.17 14.25
C ILE A 181 -9.10 17.87 15.61
N GLN A 182 -7.96 18.47 15.94
CA GLN A 182 -7.79 19.19 17.21
C GLN A 182 -8.81 20.34 17.38
N ARG A 183 -9.09 21.08 16.31
CA ARG A 183 -10.14 22.12 16.29
C ARG A 183 -11.51 21.52 16.55
N THR A 184 -11.87 20.43 15.86
CA THR A 184 -13.15 19.74 16.05
C THR A 184 -13.32 19.22 17.48
N LEU A 185 -12.30 18.55 18.04
CA LEU A 185 -12.35 18.06 19.42
C LEU A 185 -12.52 19.21 20.42
N SER A 186 -11.75 20.29 20.25
CA SER A 186 -11.86 21.50 21.08
C SER A 186 -13.25 22.14 21.00
N TYR A 187 -13.84 22.19 19.80
CA TYR A 187 -15.18 22.71 19.60
C TYR A 187 -16.24 21.85 20.30
N VAL A 188 -16.19 20.53 20.14
CA VAL A 188 -17.14 19.59 20.78
C VAL A 188 -17.00 19.64 22.30
N GLN A 189 -15.78 19.67 22.83
CA GLN A 189 -15.55 19.76 24.28
C GLN A 189 -16.15 21.04 24.89
N ARG A 190 -16.04 22.18 24.21
CA ARG A 190 -16.54 23.47 24.70
C ARG A 190 -18.07 23.62 24.55
N ASN A 191 -18.63 23.18 23.42
CA ASN A 191 -20.04 23.43 23.08
C ASN A 191 -20.97 22.26 23.42
N PHE A 192 -20.44 21.04 23.54
CA PHE A 192 -21.21 19.80 23.78
C PHE A 192 -20.56 18.93 24.88
N PRO A 193 -20.32 19.48 26.09
CA PRO A 193 -19.54 18.80 27.13
C PRO A 193 -20.17 17.48 27.62
N GLN A 194 -21.50 17.37 27.62
CA GLN A 194 -22.21 16.15 28.03
C GLN A 194 -21.99 15.02 27.01
N GLN A 195 -22.12 15.32 25.72
CA GLN A 195 -21.90 14.36 24.64
C GLN A 195 -20.41 13.99 24.57
N TRP A 196 -19.52 14.97 24.76
CA TRP A 196 -18.09 14.73 24.85
C TRP A 196 -17.74 13.71 25.94
N ALA A 197 -18.26 13.87 27.15
CA ALA A 197 -18.01 12.94 28.25
C ALA A 197 -18.47 11.50 27.91
N LYS A 198 -19.62 11.35 27.24
CA LYS A 198 -20.11 10.05 26.77
C LYS A 198 -19.18 9.44 25.70
N ILE A 199 -18.75 10.23 24.72
CA ILE A 199 -17.82 9.80 23.65
C ILE A 199 -16.49 9.34 24.26
N VAL A 200 -15.91 10.11 25.18
CA VAL A 200 -14.65 9.74 25.85
C VAL A 200 -14.82 8.42 26.60
N ARG A 201 -15.92 8.25 27.37
CA ARG A 201 -16.21 6.98 28.05
C ARG A 201 -16.36 5.80 27.09
N GLN A 202 -16.91 6.03 25.90
CA GLN A 202 -17.14 4.98 24.91
C GLN A 202 -15.89 4.56 24.14
N TYR A 203 -14.96 5.49 23.88
CA TYR A 203 -13.86 5.27 22.93
C TYR A 203 -12.44 5.41 23.50
N ALA A 204 -12.27 6.06 24.65
CA ALA A 204 -10.95 6.27 25.26
C ALA A 204 -10.51 5.13 26.20
N GLY A 205 -11.37 4.12 26.41
CA GLY A 205 -11.06 2.90 27.16
C GLY A 205 -10.05 1.99 26.48
#